data_AF-A0AAW0SAS9-F1
#
_entry.id   AF-A0AAW0SAS9-F1
#
_cell.length_a   1.000
_cell.length_b   1.000
_cell.length_c   1.000
_cell.angle_alpha   90.00
_cell.angle_beta   90.00
_cell.angle_gamma   90.00
#
_symmetry.space_group_name_H-M   'P 1'
#
loop_
_entity.id
_entity.type
_entity.pdbx_description
1 polymer ?
#
loop_
_entity_poly.entity_id
_entity_poly.type
_entity_poly.pdbx_seq_one_letter_code
_entity_poly.pdbx_strand_id
1 'polypeptide(L)'
;MASASTSTTNPVADVRPEAAGEEVSLKRKKNEAEWKKNVAKARKNSGKEYISRSTGKVMAARRVRDPCGCPKSCFDKLGEEAVRSIFTEYWNIGEFNAQSAYLLTRVKSKEVKKVY
;
A
#
# COMPACT_ATOMS: atom_id res chain seq x y z
N MET A 1 58.49 -28.28 -32.25
CA MET A 1 57.21 -28.24 -31.54
C MET A 1 56.18 -27.78 -32.57
N ALA A 2 55.57 -28.67 -33.37
CA ALA A 2 54.42 -29.53 -33.06
C ALA A 2 53.26 -28.71 -32.47
N SER A 3 52.04 -28.63 -33.01
CA SER A 3 51.38 -29.25 -34.15
C SER A 3 50.12 -28.41 -34.47
N ALA A 4 49.67 -28.44 -35.73
CA ALA A 4 48.34 -27.98 -36.13
C ALA A 4 47.23 -28.93 -35.67
N SER A 5 45.96 -28.46 -35.78
CA SER A 5 44.64 -29.15 -35.61
C SER A 5 43.86 -28.59 -34.41
N THR A 6 42.55 -28.32 -34.45
CA THR A 6 41.50 -28.52 -35.44
C THR A 6 40.30 -27.67 -35.04
N SER A 7 39.57 -27.20 -36.05
CA SER A 7 38.19 -26.72 -35.98
C SER A 7 37.29 -27.64 -35.14
N THR A 8 36.47 -27.07 -34.27
CA THR A 8 35.20 -27.70 -33.88
C THR A 8 34.14 -26.61 -33.85
N THR A 9 33.41 -26.56 -34.97
CA THR A 9 32.15 -25.86 -35.15
C THR A 9 31.12 -26.45 -34.20
N ASN A 10 30.72 -25.70 -33.17
CA ASN A 10 29.48 -26.01 -32.44
C ASN A 10 28.30 -25.43 -33.25
N PRO A 11 27.35 -26.25 -33.72
CA PRO A 11 26.14 -25.75 -34.33
C PRO A 11 25.30 -25.08 -33.25
N VAL A 12 25.16 -23.76 -33.31
CA VAL A 12 24.17 -23.02 -32.56
C VAL A 12 22.81 -23.46 -33.11
N ALA A 13 22.15 -24.38 -32.40
CA ALA A 13 20.74 -24.62 -32.59
C ALA A 13 20.00 -23.35 -32.18
N ASP A 14 19.65 -22.56 -33.19
CA ASP A 14 18.74 -21.43 -33.15
C ASP A 14 17.36 -21.94 -32.69
N VAL A 15 17.15 -22.01 -31.37
CA VAL A 15 15.81 -22.16 -30.81
C VAL A 15 15.20 -20.76 -30.79
N ARG A 16 14.69 -20.35 -31.95
CA ARG A 16 13.84 -19.17 -32.09
C ARG A 16 12.55 -19.43 -31.31
N PRO A 17 12.24 -18.69 -30.23
CA PRO A 17 10.92 -18.80 -29.64
C PRO A 17 9.93 -18.23 -30.65
N GLU A 18 9.00 -19.09 -31.08
CA GLU A 18 7.90 -18.73 -31.96
C GLU A 18 7.12 -17.57 -31.36
N ALA A 19 7.13 -16.46 -32.08
CA ALA A 19 6.33 -15.29 -31.78
C ALA A 19 4.85 -15.66 -31.93
N ALA A 20 4.22 -16.03 -30.82
CA ALA A 20 2.78 -15.96 -30.67
C ALA A 20 2.39 -14.48 -30.82
N GLY A 21 1.91 -14.11 -32.01
CA GLY A 21 1.43 -12.77 -32.30
C GLY A 21 0.20 -12.45 -31.46
N GLU A 22 0.39 -11.83 -30.30
CA GLU A 22 -0.65 -10.96 -29.76
C GLU A 22 -0.78 -9.78 -30.73
N GLU A 23 -1.97 -9.59 -31.29
CA GLU A 23 -2.30 -8.34 -31.98
C GLU A 23 -2.22 -7.19 -30.96
N VAL A 24 -1.06 -6.53 -30.90
CA VAL A 24 -0.86 -5.39 -30.00
C VAL A 24 -1.66 -4.23 -30.57
N SER A 25 -2.87 -4.02 -30.05
CA SER A 25 -3.66 -2.85 -30.39
C SER A 25 -2.85 -1.58 -30.08
N LEU A 26 -2.66 -0.70 -31.07
CA LEU A 26 -1.97 0.60 -30.91
C LEU A 26 -2.69 1.55 -29.92
N LYS A 27 -3.93 1.22 -29.55
CA LYS A 27 -4.70 1.95 -28.54
C LYS A 27 -4.09 1.72 -27.15
N ARG A 28 -3.84 2.80 -26.42
CA ARG A 28 -3.33 2.75 -25.05
C ARG A 28 -4.28 1.93 -24.17
N LYS A 29 -3.76 0.87 -23.54
CA LYS A 29 -4.51 0.07 -22.55
C LYS A 29 -4.90 0.96 -21.37
N LYS A 30 -6.16 0.88 -20.95
CA LYS A 30 -6.68 1.63 -19.79
C LYS A 30 -6.19 0.96 -18.51
N ASN A 31 -5.20 1.55 -17.84
CA ASN A 31 -4.74 1.09 -16.54
C ASN A 31 -5.21 2.04 -15.42
N GLU A 32 -6.37 1.72 -14.84
CA GLU A 32 -6.96 2.57 -13.79
C GLU A 32 -6.12 2.60 -12.51
N ALA A 33 -5.40 1.51 -12.19
CA ALA A 33 -4.60 1.43 -10.98
C ALA A 33 -3.44 2.43 -11.00
N GLU A 34 -2.85 2.66 -12.17
CA GLU A 34 -1.74 3.61 -12.38
C GLU A 34 -2.19 5.07 -12.48
N TRP A 35 -3.49 5.33 -12.56
CA TRP A 35 -3.97 6.70 -12.57
C TRP A 35 -3.50 7.42 -11.32
N LYS A 36 -2.85 8.58 -11.49
CA LYS A 36 -2.33 9.41 -10.38
C LYS A 36 -3.35 9.61 -9.26
N LYS A 37 -4.64 9.71 -9.60
CA LYS A 37 -5.76 9.79 -8.63
C LYS A 37 -5.88 8.53 -7.78
N ASN A 38 -5.88 7.36 -8.41
CA ASN A 38 -6.08 6.08 -7.76
C ASN A 38 -4.86 5.70 -6.93
N VAL A 39 -3.65 5.92 -7.45
CA VAL A 39 -2.40 5.77 -6.69
C VAL A 39 -2.41 6.65 -5.43
N ALA A 40 -2.72 7.95 -5.56
CA ALA A 40 -2.78 8.85 -4.41
C ALA A 40 -3.87 8.44 -3.40
N LYS A 41 -5.04 7.99 -3.89
CA LYS A 41 -6.12 7.49 -3.03
C LYS A 41 -5.70 6.23 -2.27
N ALA A 42 -5.07 5.26 -2.93
CA ALA A 42 -4.59 4.03 -2.32
C ALA A 42 -3.52 4.32 -1.25
N ARG A 43 -2.56 5.21 -1.56
CA ARG A 43 -1.53 5.65 -0.60
C ARG A 43 -2.16 6.34 0.61
N LYS A 44 -3.09 7.27 0.39
CA LYS A 44 -3.83 7.96 1.46
C LYS A 44 -4.59 6.97 2.36
N ASN A 45 -5.31 6.03 1.76
CA ASN A 45 -6.09 5.04 2.52
C ASN A 45 -5.20 4.04 3.27
N SER A 46 -3.99 3.75 2.77
CA SER A 46 -3.01 2.90 3.46
C SER A 46 -2.16 3.68 4.48
N GLY A 47 -2.45 4.97 4.71
CA GLY A 47 -1.68 5.82 5.62
C GLY A 47 -0.26 6.11 5.16
N LYS A 48 0.09 5.86 3.89
CA LYS A 48 1.42 6.09 3.33
C LYS A 48 1.57 7.52 2.86
N GLU A 49 2.81 7.95 2.70
CA GLU A 49 3.12 9.25 2.07
C GLU A 49 2.53 9.32 0.65
N TYR A 50 1.95 10.46 0.32
CA TYR A 50 1.37 10.72 -0.99
C TYR A 50 1.48 12.19 -1.39
N ILE A 51 1.44 12.47 -2.70
CA ILE A 51 1.42 13.83 -3.21
C ILE A 51 -0.04 14.28 -3.37
N SER A 52 -0.39 15.40 -2.74
CA SER A 52 -1.71 16.02 -2.91
C SER A 52 -1.88 16.48 -4.34
N ARG A 53 -2.95 16.05 -5.02
CA ARG A 53 -3.23 16.48 -6.40
C ARG A 53 -3.68 17.93 -6.50
N SER A 54 -4.32 18.47 -5.47
CA SER A 54 -4.82 19.85 -5.48
C SER A 54 -3.71 20.86 -5.18
N THR A 55 -2.81 20.53 -4.27
CA THR A 55 -1.78 21.47 -3.78
C THR A 55 -0.37 21.12 -4.27
N GLY A 56 -0.14 19.93 -4.82
CA GLY A 56 1.17 19.43 -5.21
C GLY A 56 2.10 19.07 -4.04
N LYS A 57 1.67 19.28 -2.79
CA LYS A 57 2.47 19.07 -1.58
C LYS A 57 2.59 17.59 -1.24
N VAL A 58 3.76 17.19 -0.73
CA VAL A 58 3.99 15.88 -0.13
C VAL A 58 3.28 15.82 1.24
N MET A 59 2.39 14.86 1.40
CA MET A 59 1.66 14.58 2.63
C MET A 59 2.34 13.39 3.29
N ALA A 60 3.00 13.62 4.43
CA ALA A 60 3.75 12.60 5.14
C ALA A 60 2.91 11.38 5.52
N ALA A 61 3.57 10.23 5.66
CA ALA A 61 2.96 9.01 6.15
C ALA A 61 2.35 9.21 7.56
N ARG A 62 1.26 8.49 7.81
CA ARG A 62 0.63 8.43 9.12
C ARG A 62 1.56 7.69 10.08
N ARG A 63 1.59 8.16 11.32
CA ARG A 63 2.33 7.57 12.43
C ARG A 63 1.50 7.61 13.70
N VAL A 64 1.79 6.72 14.63
CA VAL A 64 1.27 6.81 16.01
C VAL A 64 1.75 8.14 16.59
N ARG A 65 0.86 8.85 17.26
CA ARG A 65 1.18 10.12 17.93
C ARG A 65 1.67 9.86 19.34
N ASP A 66 2.28 10.89 19.92
CA ASP A 66 2.68 10.89 21.31
C ASP A 66 1.49 10.59 22.25
N PRO A 67 1.75 9.98 23.41
CA PRO A 67 0.73 9.61 24.37
C PRO A 67 -0.16 10.80 24.77
N CYS A 68 -1.44 10.50 25.02
CA CYS A 68 -2.42 11.47 25.45
C CYS A 68 -2.16 11.90 26.92
N GLY A 69 -2.08 13.20 27.21
CA GLY A 69 -2.05 13.73 28.58
C GLY A 69 -3.43 13.80 29.25
N CYS A 70 -4.38 12.94 28.86
CA CYS A 70 -5.77 13.07 29.32
C CYS A 70 -5.96 12.51 30.74
N PRO A 71 -6.94 13.00 31.52
CA PRO A 71 -7.20 12.54 32.90
C PRO A 71 -7.51 11.04 33.02
N LYS A 72 -7.87 10.40 31.91
CA LYS A 72 -8.20 8.97 31.86
C LYS A 72 -6.96 8.10 31.61
N SER A 73 -5.77 8.66 31.40
CA SER A 73 -4.51 7.96 31.10
C SER A 73 -4.71 6.88 30.03
N CYS A 74 -5.30 7.30 28.92
CA CYS A 74 -5.80 6.39 27.88
C CYS A 74 -4.70 5.52 27.27
N PHE A 75 -3.52 6.11 27.06
CA PHE A 75 -2.38 5.45 26.45
C PHE A 75 -1.75 4.43 27.41
N ASP A 76 -1.57 4.80 28.68
CA ASP A 76 -0.99 3.91 29.71
C ASP A 76 -1.85 2.66 29.94
N LYS A 77 -3.17 2.82 29.88
CA LYS A 77 -4.12 1.69 30.05
C LYS A 77 -4.12 0.71 28.89
N LEU A 78 -3.88 1.20 27.66
CA LEU A 78 -3.84 0.35 26.47
C LEU A 78 -2.46 -0.29 26.30
N GLY A 79 -1.40 0.44 26.65
CA GLY A 79 -0.03 0.06 26.37
C GLY A 79 0.39 0.39 24.92
N GLU A 80 1.68 0.65 24.75
CA GLU A 80 2.24 1.06 23.47
C GLU A 80 2.11 -0.04 22.39
N GLU A 81 2.30 -1.30 22.77
CA GLU A 81 2.20 -2.44 21.85
C GLU A 81 0.80 -2.59 21.25
N ALA A 82 -0.25 -2.49 22.08
CA ALA A 82 -1.62 -2.55 21.62
C ALA A 82 -1.95 -1.39 20.67
N VAL A 83 -1.49 -0.18 20.98
CA VAL A 83 -1.65 0.99 20.11
C VAL A 83 -0.98 0.77 18.75
N ARG A 84 0.24 0.23 18.74
CA ARG A 84 0.97 -0.11 17.50
C ARG A 84 0.27 -1.23 16.71
N SER A 85 -0.28 -2.25 17.37
CA SER A 85 -1.06 -3.31 16.71
C SER A 85 -2.30 -2.74 16.04
N ILE A 86 -3.12 -2.00 16.80
CA ILE A 86 -4.35 -1.37 16.30
C ILE A 86 -4.04 -0.44 15.13
N PHE A 87 -2.95 0.34 15.22
CA PHE A 87 -2.51 1.22 14.15
C PHE A 87 -2.17 0.44 12.88
N THR A 88 -1.41 -0.64 13.02
CA THR A 88 -0.98 -1.48 11.89
C THR A 88 -2.17 -2.19 11.25
N GLU A 89 -3.03 -2.82 12.06
CA GLU A 89 -4.26 -3.46 11.61
C GLU A 89 -5.16 -2.50 10.83
N TYR A 90 -5.40 -1.30 11.37
CA TYR A 90 -6.26 -0.31 10.73
C TYR A 90 -5.73 0.15 9.36
N TRP A 91 -4.43 0.45 9.26
CA TRP A 91 -3.86 0.96 8.01
C TRP A 91 -3.62 -0.14 6.97
N ASN A 92 -3.41 -1.39 7.39
CA ASN A 92 -3.29 -2.55 6.49
C ASN A 92 -4.57 -2.82 5.70
N ILE A 93 -5.74 -2.40 6.19
CA ILE A 93 -7.02 -2.56 5.48
C ILE A 93 -7.01 -1.83 4.13
N GLY A 94 -6.43 -0.62 4.04
CA GLY A 94 -6.24 0.12 2.79
C GLY A 94 -7.51 0.60 2.05
N GLU A 95 -8.71 0.30 2.59
CA GLU A 95 -10.01 0.67 2.01
C GLU A 95 -10.86 1.43 3.04
N PHE A 96 -11.51 2.51 2.61
CA PHE A 96 -12.16 3.48 3.50
C PHE A 96 -13.40 2.93 4.20
N ASN A 97 -14.25 2.19 3.47
CA ASN A 97 -15.47 1.62 4.04
C ASN A 97 -15.13 0.50 5.02
N ALA A 98 -14.18 -0.35 4.68
CA ALA A 98 -13.68 -1.41 5.56
C ALA A 98 -13.00 -0.84 6.82
N GLN A 99 -12.23 0.26 6.70
CA GLN A 99 -11.70 1.00 7.84
C GLN A 99 -12.81 1.59 8.73
N SER A 100 -13.88 2.11 8.12
CA SER A 100 -15.02 2.66 8.85
C SER A 100 -15.79 1.57 9.60
N ALA A 101 -16.00 0.41 8.97
CA ALA A 101 -16.60 -0.75 9.61
C ALA A 101 -15.73 -1.28 10.75
N TYR A 102 -14.41 -1.35 10.56
CA TYR A 102 -13.45 -1.71 11.60
C TYR A 102 -13.59 -0.84 12.85
N LEU A 103 -13.74 0.48 12.69
CA LEU A 103 -13.95 1.39 13.81
C LEU A 103 -15.33 1.19 14.45
N LEU A 104 -16.39 1.10 13.64
CA LEU A 104 -17.76 0.99 14.13
C LEU A 104 -17.95 -0.24 15.04
N THR A 105 -17.34 -1.37 14.69
CA THR A 105 -17.39 -2.61 15.50
C THR A 105 -16.75 -2.48 16.88
N ARG A 106 -15.84 -1.51 17.07
CA ARG A 106 -15.07 -1.28 18.30
C ARG A 106 -15.58 -0.11 19.14
N VAL A 107 -16.58 0.62 18.64
CA VAL A 107 -17.19 1.75 19.35
C VAL A 107 -18.41 1.26 20.14
N LYS A 108 -18.51 1.66 21.41
CA LYS A 108 -19.67 1.41 22.27
C LYS A 108 -20.32 2.74 22.64
N SER A 109 -21.57 2.93 22.21
CA SER A 109 -22.39 4.06 22.63
C SER A 109 -22.85 3.85 24.07
N LYS A 110 -22.79 4.91 24.89
CA LYS A 110 -23.33 4.93 26.24
C LYS A 110 -24.30 6.10 26.34
N GLU A 111 -25.49 5.85 26.88
CA GLU A 111 -26.44 6.91 27.17
C GLU A 111 -25.87 7.83 28.26
N VAL A 112 -25.94 9.15 28.03
CA VAL A 112 -25.49 10.15 28.99
C VAL A 112 -26.72 10.71 29.69
N LYS A 113 -26.79 10.57 31.02
CA LYS A 113 -27.82 11.24 31.82
C LYS A 113 -27.53 12.74 31.86
N LYS A 114 -28.50 13.55 31.44
CA LYS A 114 -28.44 15.01 31.54
C LYS A 114 -28.52 15.36 33.04
N VAL A 115 -27.48 15.96 33.58
CA VAL A 115 -27.46 16.46 34.96
C VAL A 115 -27.96 17.90 34.91
N TYR A 116 -29.04 18.20 35.66
CA TYR A 116 -29.60 19.54 35.84
C TYR A 116 -28.97 20.20 37.07
#